data_AF-A0A318R2X2-F1
#
_entry.id   AF-A0A318R2X2-F1
#
_cell.length_a   1.000
_cell.length_b   1.000
_cell.length_c   1.000
_cell.angle_alpha   90.00
_cell.angle_beta   90.00
_cell.angle_gamma   90.00
#
_symmetry.space_group_name_H-M   'P 1'
#
loop_
_entity.id
_entity.type
_entity.pdbx_description
1 polymer ?
#
loop_
_entity_poly.entity_id
_entity_poly.type
_entity_poly.pdbx_seq_one_letter_code
_entity_poly.pdbx_strand_id
1 'polypeptide(L)' 'MKLTIALISLIALVFGFFYLFTGYKSAFEADQQCHYEMRLKSVELEDLGCDHDLETNQWLLYRKGINEQPSEVIKRYRY' A
#
# COMPACT_ATOMS: atom_id res chain seq x y z
N MET A 1 -4.34 5.23 -35.38
CA MET A 1 -5.05 4.13 -34.71
C MET A 1 -4.15 2.95 -34.35
N LYS A 2 -3.56 2.21 -35.30
CA LYS A 2 -2.70 1.04 -34.97
C LYS A 2 -1.52 1.37 -34.05
N LEU A 3 -0.79 2.44 -34.35
CA LEU A 3 0.34 2.91 -33.52
C LEU A 3 -0.11 3.35 -32.12
N THR A 4 -1.25 4.05 -32.03
CA THR A 4 -1.84 4.49 -30.77
C THR A 4 -2.24 3.32 -29.88
N ILE A 5 -2.86 2.29 -30.45
CA ILE A 5 -3.22 1.06 -29.73
C ILE A 5 -1.96 0.35 -29.24
N ALA A 6 -0.94 0.20 -30.10
CA ALA A 6 0.32 -0.42 -29.72
C ALA A 6 1.01 0.32 -28.56
N LEU A 7 1.00 1.67 -28.58
CA LEU A 7 1.55 2.49 -27.51
C LEU A 7 0.79 2.30 -26.20
N ILE A 8 -0.56 2.33 -26.22
CA ILE A 8 -1.38 2.11 -25.02
C ILE A 8 -1.14 0.72 -24.44
N SER A 9 -1.09 -0.32 -25.29
CA SER A 9 -0.79 -1.68 -24.86
C SER A 9 0.60 -1.80 -24.23
N LEU A 10 1.62 -1.15 -24.81
CA LEU A 10 2.96 -1.14 -24.24
C LEU A 10 2.99 -0.46 -22.86
N ILE A 11 2.32 0.69 -22.73
CA ILE A 11 2.20 1.41 -21.46
C ILE A 11 1.52 0.51 -20.41
N ALA A 12 0.41 -0.13 -20.76
CA ALA A 12 -0.30 -1.05 -19.87
C ALA A 12 0.57 -2.24 -19.43
N LEU A 13 1.36 -2.82 -20.34
CA LEU A 13 2.29 -3.90 -20.01
C LEU A 13 3.40 -3.45 -19.07
N VAL A 14 3.96 -2.25 -19.30
CA VAL A 14 5.01 -1.68 -18.43
C VAL A 14 4.45 -1.42 -17.03
N PHE A 15 3.27 -0.80 -16.92
CA PHE A 15 2.63 -0.59 -15.62
C PHE A 15 2.25 -1.90 -14.93
N GLY A 16 1.74 -2.88 -15.67
CA GLY A 16 1.45 -4.21 -15.15
C GLY A 16 2.70 -4.91 -14.63
N PHE A 17 3.82 -4.80 -15.36
CA PHE A 17 5.11 -5.32 -14.91
C PHE A 17 5.56 -4.65 -13.61
N PHE A 18 5.61 -3.32 -13.56
CA PHE A 18 5.96 -2.63 -12.31
C PHE A 18 5.02 -3.02 -11.17
N TYR A 19 3.71 -3.04 -11.43
CA TYR A 19 2.75 -3.51 -10.44
C TYR A 19 3.09 -4.93 -9.98
N LEU A 20 3.42 -5.91 -10.82
CA LEU A 20 3.75 -7.25 -10.33
C LEU A 20 5.07 -7.32 -9.55
N PHE A 21 6.05 -6.46 -9.85
CA PHE A 21 7.42 -6.58 -9.34
C PHE A 21 7.84 -5.54 -8.29
N THR A 22 7.03 -4.52 -7.97
CA THR A 22 7.39 -3.47 -6.99
C THR A 22 6.69 -3.63 -5.63
N GLY A 23 6.60 -4.86 -5.10
CA GLY A 23 6.11 -5.15 -3.74
C GLY A 23 7.24 -5.52 -2.78
N TYR A 24 6.92 -5.62 -1.50
CA TYR A 24 7.78 -6.33 -0.54
C TYR A 24 7.82 -7.82 -0.90
N LYS A 25 8.85 -8.55 -0.47
CA LYS A 25 9.01 -9.96 -0.85
C LYS A 25 8.24 -10.94 0.04
N SER A 26 7.67 -10.45 1.14
CA SER A 26 6.91 -11.26 2.08
C SER A 26 6.00 -10.41 2.96
N ALA A 27 4.99 -11.06 3.55
CA ALA A 27 4.15 -10.46 4.58
C ALA A 27 4.96 -9.90 5.75
N PHE A 28 6.07 -10.57 6.10
CA PHE A 28 6.96 -10.15 7.19
C PHE A 28 7.73 -8.86 6.87
N GLU A 29 8.22 -8.71 5.64
CA GLU A 29 8.92 -7.50 5.21
C GLU A 29 7.96 -6.29 5.13
N ALA A 30 6.73 -6.52 4.62
CA ALA A 30 5.69 -5.50 4.60
C ALA A 30 5.23 -5.09 6.01
N ASP A 31 5.07 -6.06 6.92
CA ASP A 31 4.77 -5.83 8.34
C ASP A 31 5.82 -4.94 9.01
N GLN A 32 7.09 -5.33 8.87
CA GLN A 32 8.22 -4.60 9.43
C GLN A 32 8.25 -3.16 8.92
N GLN A 33 8.02 -2.95 7.62
CA GLN A 33 8.03 -1.62 7.06
C GLN A 33 6.82 -0.78 7.50
N CYS A 34 5.64 -1.39 7.64
CA CYS A 34 4.46 -0.71 8.20
C CYS A 34 4.76 -0.19 9.60
N HIS A 35 5.25 -1.05 10.49
CA HIS A 35 5.55 -0.69 11.88
C HIS A 35 6.71 0.31 12.00
N TYR A 36 7.71 0.22 11.11
CA TYR A 36 8.78 1.21 11.04
C TYR A 36 8.23 2.60 10.68
N GLU A 37 7.41 2.71 9.64
CA GLU A 37 6.84 4.00 9.22
C GLU A 37 5.81 4.53 10.22
N MET A 38 5.02 3.65 10.85
CA MET A 38 4.14 4.00 11.95
C MET A 38 4.91 4.70 13.07
N ARG A 39 6.04 4.14 13.49
CA ARG A 39 6.91 4.71 14.53
C ARG A 39 7.50 6.07 14.11
N LEU A 40 7.85 6.25 12.85
CA LEU A 40 8.35 7.54 12.36
C LEU A 40 7.24 8.61 12.36
N LYS A 41 6.04 8.23 11.92
CA LYS A 41 4.90 9.15 11.80
C LYS A 41 4.21 9.45 13.13
N SER A 42 4.37 8.58 14.13
CA SER A 42 3.78 8.78 15.47
C SER A 42 4.35 9.99 16.22
N VAL A 43 5.39 10.64 15.68
CA VAL A 43 5.90 11.92 16.20
C VAL A 43 4.95 13.08 15.88
N GLU A 44 4.23 13.02 14.76
CA GLU A 44 3.37 14.09 14.25
C GLU A 44 1.88 13.70 14.23
N LEU A 45 1.59 12.41 14.15
CA LEU A 45 0.25 11.87 14.02
C LEU A 45 -0.07 10.94 15.18
N GLU A 46 -1.17 11.20 15.86
CA GLU A 46 -1.69 10.32 16.90
C GLU A 46 -2.54 9.19 16.29
N ASP A 47 -2.83 8.18 17.13
CA ASP A 47 -3.76 7.10 16.82
C ASP A 47 -3.45 6.27 15.56
N LEU A 48 -2.18 6.13 15.23
CA LEU A 48 -1.75 5.25 14.14
C LEU A 48 -1.83 3.77 14.51
N GLY A 49 -2.09 2.94 13.52
CA GLY A 49 -2.04 1.49 13.62
C GLY A 49 -1.56 0.85 12.33
N CYS A 50 -1.05 -0.37 12.45
CA CYS A 50 -0.81 -1.28 11.35
C CYS A 50 -1.77 -2.47 11.45
N ASP A 51 -2.39 -2.85 10.34
CA ASP A 51 -3.23 -4.04 10.26
C ASP A 51 -2.98 -4.82 8.98
N HIS A 52 -3.17 -6.13 9.05
CA HIS A 52 -2.98 -7.03 7.93
C HIS A 52 -4.31 -7.30 7.24
N ASP A 53 -4.50 -6.65 6.08
CA ASP A 53 -5.65 -6.88 5.21
C ASP A 53 -5.46 -8.18 4.41
N LEU A 54 -6.09 -9.24 4.91
CA LEU A 54 -6.08 -10.58 4.33
C LEU A 54 -6.87 -10.69 3.03
N GLU A 55 -7.80 -9.76 2.75
CA GLU A 55 -8.58 -9.77 1.52
C GLU A 55 -7.73 -9.29 0.34
N THR A 56 -6.87 -8.30 0.58
CA THR A 56 -5.98 -7.75 -0.44
C THR A 56 -4.54 -8.25 -0.36
N ASN A 57 -4.19 -9.02 0.68
CA ASN A 57 -2.82 -9.46 1.01
C ASN A 57 -1.87 -8.26 1.15
N GLN A 58 -2.25 -7.29 1.98
CA GLN A 58 -1.48 -6.06 2.18
C GLN A 58 -1.45 -5.69 3.65
N TRP A 59 -0.37 -5.04 4.08
CA TRP A 59 -0.39 -4.31 5.34
C TRP A 59 -0.91 -2.89 5.11
N LEU A 60 -1.70 -2.40 6.05
CA LEU A 60 -2.29 -1.07 6.04
C LEU A 60 -1.72 -0.27 7.21
N LEU A 61 -1.06 0.85 6.91
CA LEU A 61 -0.88 1.90 7.90
C LEU A 61 -2.14 2.77 7.86
N TYR A 62 -2.80 2.91 9.00
CA TYR A 62 -4.03 3.68 9.12
C TYR A 62 -4.01 4.59 10.34
N ARG A 63 -4.82 5.65 10.29
CA ARG A 63 -5.22 6.43 11.47
C ARG A 63 -6.54 5.86 11.97
N LYS A 64 -6.63 5.52 13.25
CA LYS A 64 -7.88 5.05 13.86
C LYS A 64 -8.94 6.14 13.74
N GLY A 65 -10.14 5.73 13.33
CA GLY A 65 -11.29 6.61 13.38
C GLY A 65 -11.70 6.90 14.82
N ILE A 66 -12.11 8.14 15.07
CA ILE A 66 -12.65 8.60 16.37
C ILE A 66 -14.14 8.90 16.22
N ASN A 67 -14.91 8.82 17.31
CA ASN A 67 -16.33 9.18 17.32
C ASN A 67 -17.15 8.49 16.20
N GLU A 68 -17.03 7.16 16.11
CA GLU A 68 -17.74 6.32 15.14
C GLU A 68 -17.36 6.58 13.66
N GLN A 69 -16.31 7.35 13.40
CA GLN A 69 -15.77 7.48 12.06
C GLN A 69 -14.95 6.25 11.68
N PRO A 70 -14.92 5.88 10.39
CA PRO A 70 -14.04 4.81 9.92
C PRO A 70 -12.57 5.22 10.03
N SER A 71 -11.70 4.21 10.15
CA SER A 71 -10.26 4.42 10.05
C SER A 71 -9.85 4.91 8.66
N GLU A 72 -8.88 5.81 8.61
CA GLU A 72 -8.32 6.37 7.38
C GLU A 72 -7.06 5.59 6.99
N VAL A 73 -7.06 4.95 5.82
CA VAL A 73 -5.85 4.30 5.29
C VAL A 73 -4.88 5.35 4.80
N ILE A 74 -3.71 5.42 5.43
CA ILE A 74 -2.63 6.35 5.07
C ILE A 74 -1.74 5.74 3.99
N LYS A 75 -1.40 4.45 4.13
CA LYS A 75 -0.52 3.75 3.18
C LYS A 75 -0.78 2.25 3.15
N ARG A 76 -0.53 1.65 1.98
CA ARG A 76 -0.62 0.22 1.72
C ARG A 76 0.76 -0.35 1.41
N TYR A 77 1.11 -1.46 2.06
CA TYR A 77 2.36 -2.19 1.87
C TYR A 77 2.02 -3.56 1.28
N ARG A 78 2.09 -3.64 -0.04
CA ARG A 78 1.78 -4.85 -0.80
C ARG A 78 3.02 -5.75 -0.87
N TYR A 79 2.80 -7.06 -0.75
CA TYR A 79 3.82 -8.08 -0.87
C TYR A 79 3.35 -9.27 -1.72
#